data_AF-A0A1G2DHN0-F1
#
_entry.id   AF-A0A1G2DHN0-F1
#
_cell.length_a   1.000
_cell.length_b   1.000
_cell.length_c   1.000
_cell.angle_alpha   90.00
_cell.angle_beta   90.00
_cell.angle_gamma   90.00
#
_symmetry.space_group_name_H-M   'P 1'
#
loop_
_entity.id
_entity.type
_entity.pdbx_description
1 polymer ?
#
loop_
_entity_poly.entity_id
_entity_poly.type
_entity_poly.pdbx_seq_one_letter_code
_entity_poly.pdbx_strand_id
1 'polypeptide(L)'
;MSRHFPPAILVSLAFFILFVQLSAIHWHLYFQFWWLDKPMHMLGGLWIALFGLLLYFRIPRAKAKDHSAEFVVAFSAALTLSVGLFWEIYEFGVDHAVGDSGRGLADTLQDLVSDLLGALFGALIFVRGGYHDIQTS
;
A
#
# COMPACT_ATOMS: atom_id res chain seq x y z
N MET A 1 -24.90 -12.64 -5.34
CA MET A 1 -24.88 -11.17 -5.11
C MET A 1 -23.43 -10.73 -5.13
N SER A 2 -23.01 -9.97 -6.14
CA SER A 2 -21.64 -9.49 -6.22
C SER A 2 -21.38 -8.46 -5.12
N ARG A 3 -20.32 -8.67 -4.34
CA ARG A 3 -19.93 -7.73 -3.27
C ARG A 3 -19.07 -6.64 -3.88
N HIS A 4 -19.29 -5.40 -3.43
CA HIS A 4 -18.45 -4.28 -3.80
C HIS A 4 -17.59 -3.88 -2.61
N PHE A 5 -16.30 -3.66 -2.84
CA PHE A 5 -15.41 -3.14 -1.82
C PHE A 5 -15.86 -1.71 -1.44
N PRO A 6 -16.11 -1.41 -0.15
CA PRO A 6 -16.63 -0.11 0.29
C PRO A 6 -15.54 0.97 0.20
N PRO A 7 -15.68 2.00 -0.67
CA PRO A 7 -14.64 3.02 -0.85
C PRO A 7 -14.36 3.84 0.41
N ALA A 8 -15.33 3.94 1.33
CA ALA A 8 -15.17 4.64 2.60
C ALA A 8 -13.98 4.12 3.43
N ILE A 9 -13.70 2.80 3.39
CA ILE A 9 -12.55 2.22 4.10
C ILE A 9 -11.24 2.80 3.58
N LEU A 10 -11.08 2.92 2.24
CA LEU A 10 -9.89 3.51 1.64
C LEU A 10 -9.74 4.98 1.97
N VAL A 11 -10.85 5.73 1.98
CA VAL A 11 -10.84 7.15 2.32
C VAL A 11 -10.44 7.33 3.78
N SER A 12 -11.04 6.58 4.71
CA SER A 12 -10.68 6.62 6.13
C SER A 12 -9.22 6.23 6.36
N LEU A 13 -8.73 5.19 5.68
CA LEU A 13 -7.33 4.76 5.79
C LEU A 13 -6.38 5.84 5.24
N ALA A 14 -6.69 6.47 4.10
CA ALA A 14 -5.90 7.58 3.56
C ALA A 14 -5.82 8.76 4.54
N PHE A 15 -6.96 9.17 5.11
CA PHE A 15 -6.99 10.25 6.09
C PHE A 15 -6.22 9.90 7.36
N PHE A 16 -6.29 8.65 7.81
CA PHE A 16 -5.51 8.19 8.95
C PHE A 16 -4.00 8.24 8.66
N ILE A 17 -3.55 7.70 7.54
CA ILE A 17 -2.14 7.75 7.11
C ILE A 17 -1.68 9.22 7.01
N LEU A 18 -2.45 10.07 6.35
CA LEU A 18 -2.12 11.49 6.21
C LEU A 18 -2.03 12.20 7.57
N PHE A 19 -2.97 11.93 8.48
CA PHE A 19 -2.96 12.49 9.82
C PHE A 19 -1.69 12.09 10.58
N VAL A 20 -1.32 10.81 10.55
CA VAL A 20 -0.10 10.33 11.21
C VAL A 20 1.15 10.94 10.56
N GLN A 21 1.23 10.99 9.23
CA GLN A 21 2.36 11.58 8.51
C GLN A 21 2.57 13.06 8.87
N LEU A 22 1.51 13.87 8.81
CA LEU A 22 1.58 15.31 9.12
C LEU A 22 1.97 15.54 10.58
N SER A 23 1.40 14.73 11.48
CA SER A 23 1.76 14.73 12.91
C SER A 23 3.22 14.38 13.12
N ALA A 24 3.69 13.33 12.45
CA ALA A 24 5.05 12.82 12.59
C ALA A 24 6.10 13.82 12.08
N ILE A 25 5.80 14.53 10.99
CA ILE A 25 6.64 15.63 10.50
C ILE A 25 6.61 16.80 11.49
N HIS A 26 5.42 17.25 11.92
CA HIS A 26 5.27 18.44 12.77
C HIS A 26 5.97 18.31 14.13
N TRP A 27 5.92 17.13 14.75
CA TRP A 27 6.54 16.86 16.05
C TRP A 27 7.88 16.12 15.97
N HIS A 28 8.45 15.96 14.76
CA HIS A 28 9.70 15.22 14.53
C HIS A 28 9.66 13.79 15.10
N LEU A 29 8.51 13.12 14.99
CA LEU A 29 8.31 11.79 15.57
C LEU A 29 9.14 10.71 14.89
N TYR A 30 9.51 10.86 13.61
CA TYR A 30 10.42 9.93 12.94
C TYR A 30 11.81 9.90 13.57
N PHE A 31 12.26 11.04 14.14
CA PHE A 31 13.53 11.10 14.86
C PHE A 31 13.42 10.46 16.25
N GLN A 32 12.29 10.68 16.95
CA GLN A 32 12.09 10.16 18.30
C GLN A 32 11.72 8.67 18.31
N PHE A 33 10.97 8.24 17.31
CA PHE A 33 10.43 6.90 17.15
C PHE A 33 10.78 6.38 15.75
N TRP A 34 12.05 6.03 15.55
CA TRP A 34 12.58 5.50 14.28
C TRP A 34 11.77 4.32 13.72
N TRP A 35 11.16 3.51 14.59
CA TRP A 35 10.33 2.38 14.18
C TRP A 35 8.97 2.78 13.60
N LEU A 36 8.52 4.03 13.77
CA LEU A 36 7.23 4.54 13.25
C LEU A 36 7.13 4.43 11.73
N ASP A 37 8.27 4.45 11.06
CA ASP A 37 8.39 4.34 9.61
C ASP A 37 7.86 3.00 9.08
N LYS A 38 8.19 1.89 9.75
CA LYS A 38 7.79 0.55 9.28
C LYS A 38 6.26 0.34 9.28
N PRO A 39 5.51 0.71 10.33
CA PRO A 39 4.04 0.71 10.29
C PRO A 39 3.47 1.65 9.22
N MET A 40 4.11 2.79 8.94
CA MET A 40 3.66 3.71 7.90
C MET A 40 3.80 3.10 6.50
N HIS A 41 4.92 2.43 6.23
CA HIS A 41 5.13 1.62 5.02
C HIS A 41 4.08 0.51 4.92
N MET A 42 3.87 -0.27 5.97
CA MET A 42 2.87 -1.34 5.96
C MET A 42 1.44 -0.81 5.69
N LEU A 43 1.06 0.34 6.28
CA LEU A 43 -0.24 0.97 6.02
C LEU A 43 -0.33 1.55 4.60
N GLY A 44 0.76 2.13 4.09
CA GLY A 44 0.89 2.60 2.71
C GLY A 44 0.71 1.48 1.72
N GLY A 45 1.43 0.36 1.89
CA GLY A 45 1.30 -0.83 1.07
C GLY A 45 -0.09 -1.46 1.11
N LEU A 46 -0.72 -1.51 2.29
CA LEU A 46 -2.12 -1.91 2.43
C LEU A 46 -3.05 -1.02 1.61
N TRP A 47 -2.87 0.30 1.69
CA TRP A 47 -3.70 1.25 0.96
C TRP A 47 -3.51 1.13 -0.56
N ILE A 48 -2.26 1.08 -1.04
CA ILE A 48 -1.92 0.95 -2.47
C ILE A 48 -2.52 -0.32 -3.06
N ALA A 49 -2.37 -1.47 -2.38
CA ALA A 49 -2.93 -2.72 -2.83
C ALA A 49 -4.46 -2.67 -2.95
N LEU A 50 -5.15 -2.21 -1.90
CA LEU A 50 -6.62 -2.13 -1.89
C LEU A 50 -7.14 -1.11 -2.93
N PHE A 51 -6.48 0.04 -3.06
CA PHE A 51 -6.84 1.07 -4.03
C PHE A 51 -6.64 0.58 -5.46
N GLY A 52 -5.49 -0.03 -5.76
CA GLY A 52 -5.18 -0.59 -7.07
C GLY A 52 -6.16 -1.69 -7.47
N LEU A 53 -6.47 -2.62 -6.56
CA LEU A 53 -7.47 -3.66 -6.79
C LEU A 53 -8.86 -3.06 -7.04
N LEU A 54 -9.27 -2.08 -6.23
CA LEU A 54 -10.54 -1.38 -6.46
C LEU A 54 -10.60 -0.78 -7.86
N LEU A 55 -9.56 -0.08 -8.31
CA LEU A 55 -9.52 0.50 -9.66
C LEU A 55 -9.54 -0.58 -10.75
N TYR A 56 -8.71 -1.62 -10.60
CA TYR A 56 -8.64 -2.72 -11.57
C TYR A 56 -10.00 -3.38 -11.77
N PHE A 57 -10.65 -3.77 -10.68
CA PHE A 57 -11.97 -4.41 -10.71
C PHE A 57 -13.12 -3.43 -10.98
N ARG A 58 -12.88 -2.12 -11.18
CA ARG A 58 -13.89 -1.20 -11.74
C ARG A 58 -13.93 -1.22 -13.26
N ILE A 59 -12.88 -1.72 -13.92
CA ILE A 59 -12.80 -1.81 -15.39
C ILE A 59 -13.76 -2.91 -15.88
N PRO A 60 -14.71 -2.62 -16.79
CA PRO A 60 -15.71 -3.61 -17.25
C PRO A 60 -15.10 -4.90 -17.81
N ARG A 61 -14.00 -4.79 -18.56
CA ARG A 61 -13.28 -5.95 -19.11
C ARG A 61 -12.60 -6.80 -18.04
N ALA A 62 -12.15 -6.21 -16.94
CA ALA A 62 -11.60 -6.95 -15.82
C ALA A 62 -12.71 -7.70 -15.08
N LYS A 63 -13.86 -7.04 -14.81
CA LYS A 63 -15.01 -7.65 -14.14
C LYS A 63 -15.64 -8.85 -14.87
N ALA A 64 -15.49 -8.89 -16.19
CA ALA A 64 -16.05 -9.95 -17.03
C ALA A 64 -15.18 -11.22 -17.07
N LYS A 65 -14.04 -11.24 -16.37
CA LYS A 65 -13.12 -12.38 -16.31
C LYS A 65 -13.12 -12.96 -14.91
N ASP A 66 -12.93 -14.27 -14.85
CA ASP A 66 -12.59 -14.94 -13.59
C ASP A 66 -11.13 -14.65 -13.27
N HIS A 67 -10.88 -14.16 -12.06
CA HIS A 67 -9.52 -13.88 -11.58
C HIS A 67 -9.26 -14.78 -10.41
N SER A 68 -8.11 -15.46 -10.42
CA SER A 68 -7.75 -16.32 -9.31
C SER A 68 -7.24 -15.50 -8.11
N ALA A 69 -7.26 -16.10 -6.92
CA ALA A 69 -6.70 -15.45 -5.72
C ALA A 69 -5.20 -15.16 -5.90
N GLU A 70 -4.48 -16.00 -6.64
CA GLU A 70 -3.06 -15.81 -6.98
C GLU A 70 -2.85 -14.57 -7.83
N PHE A 71 -3.75 -14.28 -8.78
CA PHE A 71 -3.70 -13.05 -9.56
C PHE A 71 -3.86 -11.83 -8.66
N VAL A 72 -4.83 -11.85 -7.73
CA VAL A 72 -5.06 -10.74 -6.78
C VAL A 72 -3.80 -10.48 -5.94
N VAL A 73 -3.19 -11.52 -5.38
CA VAL A 73 -1.96 -11.43 -4.60
C VAL A 73 -0.79 -10.90 -5.43
N ALA A 74 -0.55 -11.48 -6.61
CA ALA A 74 0.56 -11.08 -7.48
C ALA A 74 0.42 -9.64 -7.96
N PHE A 75 -0.79 -9.23 -8.36
CA PHE A 75 -1.08 -7.85 -8.76
C PHE A 75 -0.83 -6.86 -7.62
N SER A 76 -1.34 -7.14 -6.43
CA SER A 76 -1.13 -6.29 -5.25
C SER A 76 0.34 -6.15 -4.87
N ALA A 77 1.09 -7.26 -4.88
CA ALA A 77 2.52 -7.25 -4.57
C ALA A 77 3.31 -6.45 -5.61
N ALA A 78 3.08 -6.71 -6.91
CA ALA A 78 3.81 -6.04 -7.99
C ALA A 78 3.53 -4.53 -8.03
N LEU A 79 2.26 -4.13 -7.88
CA LEU A 79 1.89 -2.72 -7.83
C LEU A 79 2.52 -2.02 -6.63
N THR A 80 2.42 -2.62 -5.45
CA THR A 80 2.91 -2.03 -4.21
C THR A 80 4.42 -1.90 -4.21
N LEU A 81 5.16 -2.95 -4.61
CA LEU A 81 6.62 -2.89 -4.72
C LEU A 81 7.09 -1.86 -5.75
N SER A 82 6.32 -1.66 -6.83
CA SER A 82 6.65 -0.62 -7.81
C SER A 82 6.53 0.78 -7.19
N VAL A 83 5.43 1.07 -6.48
CA VAL A 83 5.23 2.36 -5.81
C VAL A 83 6.22 2.56 -4.67
N GLY A 84 6.43 1.53 -3.83
CA GLY A 84 7.42 1.54 -2.75
C GLY A 84 8.82 1.83 -3.28
N LEU A 85 9.25 1.18 -4.36
CA LEU A 85 10.54 1.46 -4.98
C LEU A 85 10.68 2.93 -5.42
N PHE A 86 9.63 3.53 -6.01
CA PHE A 86 9.67 4.94 -6.36
C PHE A 86 9.72 5.85 -5.13
N TRP A 87 9.05 5.47 -4.03
CA TRP A 87 9.14 6.17 -2.77
C TRP A 87 10.55 6.15 -2.19
N GLU A 88 11.19 4.97 -2.15
CA GLU A 88 12.57 4.81 -1.68
C GLU A 88 13.58 5.61 -2.51
N ILE A 89 13.39 5.67 -3.83
CA ILE A 89 14.20 6.52 -4.72
C ILE A 89 14.00 8.00 -4.39
N TYR A 90 12.77 8.41 -4.08
CA TYR A 90 12.47 9.78 -3.66
C TYR A 90 13.15 10.10 -2.32
N GLU A 91 13.03 9.22 -1.32
CA GLU A 91 13.66 9.41 -0.01
C GLU A 91 15.18 9.52 -0.13
N PHE A 92 15.80 8.60 -0.88
CA PHE A 92 17.22 8.65 -1.18
C PHE A 92 17.64 10.00 -1.78
N GLY A 93 16.85 10.53 -2.71
CA GLY A 93 17.10 11.83 -3.34
C GLY A 93 16.97 13.00 -2.36
N VAL A 94 15.98 12.97 -1.47
CA VAL A 94 15.78 14.00 -0.42
C VAL A 94 16.93 13.96 0.58
N ASP A 95 17.32 12.78 1.05
CA ASP A 95 18.42 12.60 1.99
C ASP A 95 19.73 13.14 1.41
N HIS A 96 20.03 12.86 0.13
CA HIS A 96 21.22 13.42 -0.52
C HIS A 96 21.16 14.94 -0.72
N ALA A 97 19.96 15.52 -0.87
CA ALA A 97 19.81 16.95 -1.09
C ALA A 97 19.86 17.77 0.21
N VAL A 98 19.39 17.21 1.33
CA VAL A 98 19.22 17.93 2.61
C VAL A 98 20.33 17.58 3.61
N GLY A 99 21.00 16.44 3.42
CA GLY A 99 22.10 15.96 4.26
C GLY A 99 21.90 14.48 4.59
N ASP A 100 22.97 13.69 4.42
CA ASP A 100 22.93 12.24 4.58
C ASP A 100 22.46 11.87 5.99
N SER A 101 21.29 11.22 6.05
CA SER A 101 20.65 10.76 7.29
C SER A 101 21.32 9.51 7.87
N GLY A 102 22.21 8.86 7.10
CA GLY A 102 22.77 7.55 7.41
C GLY A 102 21.83 6.39 7.09
N ARG A 103 20.66 6.65 6.48
CA ARG A 103 19.78 5.61 5.95
C ARG A 103 20.46 4.90 4.79
N GLY A 104 20.43 3.58 4.83
CA GLY A 104 21.13 2.72 3.88
C GLY A 104 20.26 1.63 3.33
N LEU A 105 20.83 0.81 2.44
CA LEU A 105 20.12 -0.29 1.76
C LEU A 105 19.32 -1.21 2.70
N ALA A 106 19.82 -1.45 3.91
CA ALA A 106 19.13 -2.29 4.89
C ALA A 106 17.81 -1.69 5.40
N ASP A 107 17.71 -0.36 5.45
CA ASP A 107 16.48 0.35 5.85
C ASP A 107 15.45 0.21 4.72
N THR A 108 15.84 0.61 3.51
CA THR A 108 15.06 0.47 2.29
C THR A 108 14.52 -0.94 2.07
N LEU A 109 15.32 -1.98 2.29
CA LEU A 109 14.85 -3.35 2.16
C LEU A 109 13.79 -3.70 3.23
N GLN A 110 13.93 -3.19 4.44
CA GLN A 110 12.90 -3.37 5.49
C GLN A 110 11.62 -2.59 5.17
N ASP A 111 11.71 -1.44 4.53
CA ASP A 111 10.57 -0.64 4.09
C ASP A 111 9.80 -1.36 2.98
N LEU A 112 10.49 -1.85 1.95
CA LEU A 112 9.88 -2.66 0.89
C LEU A 112 9.28 -3.97 1.41
N VAL A 113 9.86 -4.59 2.43
CA VAL A 113 9.26 -5.75 3.11
C VAL A 113 7.99 -5.34 3.86
N SER A 114 8.00 -4.20 4.54
CA SER A 114 6.84 -3.68 5.27
C SER A 114 5.69 -3.34 4.31
N ASP A 115 6.01 -2.69 3.19
CA ASP A 115 5.08 -2.43 2.08
C ASP A 115 4.46 -3.73 1.56
N LEU A 116 5.28 -4.75 1.32
CA LEU A 116 4.82 -6.05 0.84
C LEU A 116 3.89 -6.74 1.84
N LEU A 117 4.20 -6.70 3.14
CA LEU A 117 3.30 -7.23 4.18
C LEU A 117 1.94 -6.53 4.17
N GLY A 118 1.94 -5.20 3.99
CA GLY A 118 0.73 -4.41 3.80
C GLY A 118 -0.07 -4.87 2.58
N ALA A 119 0.62 -5.05 1.45
CA ALA A 119 0.01 -5.50 0.20
C ALA A 119 -0.64 -6.89 0.32
N LEU A 120 0.06 -7.84 0.96
CA LEU A 120 -0.44 -9.19 1.20
C LEU A 120 -1.68 -9.16 2.10
N PHE A 121 -1.70 -8.31 3.12
CA PHE A 121 -2.87 -8.13 3.97
C PHE A 121 -4.05 -7.53 3.19
N GLY A 122 -3.80 -6.53 2.35
CA GLY A 122 -4.81 -5.96 1.45
C GLY A 122 -5.40 -6.98 0.49
N ALA A 123 -4.54 -7.78 -0.16
CA ALA A 123 -4.97 -8.86 -1.04
C ALA A 123 -5.81 -9.91 -0.29
N LEU A 124 -5.41 -10.30 0.93
CA LEU A 124 -6.18 -11.23 1.76
C LEU A 124 -7.57 -10.71 2.10
N ILE A 125 -7.69 -9.44 2.49
CA ILE A 125 -8.98 -8.77 2.72
C ILE A 125 -9.82 -8.85 1.43
N PHE A 126 -9.21 -8.55 0.29
CA PHE A 126 -9.92 -8.47 -0.98
C PHE A 126 -10.46 -9.83 -1.42
N VAL A 127 -9.63 -10.88 -1.31
CA VAL A 127 -9.98 -12.27 -1.64
C VAL A 127 -11.05 -12.80 -0.69
N ARG A 128 -10.86 -12.68 0.63
CA ARG A 128 -11.85 -13.17 1.61
C ARG A 128 -13.18 -12.43 1.56
N GLY A 129 -13.17 -11.18 1.09
CA GLY A 129 -14.38 -10.40 0.87
C GLY A 129 -15.19 -10.82 -0.37
N GLY A 130 -14.62 -11.66 -1.25
CA GLY A 130 -15.25 -12.04 -2.53
C GLY A 130 -15.38 -10.86 -3.50
N TYR A 131 -14.48 -9.87 -3.41
CA TYR A 131 -14.55 -8.66 -4.25
C TYR A 131 -13.95 -8.85 -5.65
N HIS A 132 -13.36 -10.01 -5.92
CA HIS A 132 -12.73 -10.38 -7.18
C HIS A 132 -13.60 -11.30 -8.06
N ASP A 133 -14.69 -11.83 -7.51
CA ASP A 133 -15.59 -12.77 -8.19
C ASP A 133 -16.30 -12.12 -9.39
N ILE A 134 -16.55 -12.91 -10.44
CA ILE A 134 -17.32 -12.47 -11.62
C ILE A 134 -18.71 -12.00 -11.18
N GLN A 135 -19.08 -10.80 -11.62
CA GLN A 135 -20.44 -10.29 -11.42
C GLN A 135 -21.35 -10.88 -12.51
N THR A 136 -21.91 -12.07 -12.27
CA THR A 136 -23.01 -12.59 -13.10
C THR A 136 -24.28 -11.81 -12.75
N SER A 137 -24.82 -11.07 -13.72
CA SER A 137 -26.13 -10.42 -13.65
C SER A 137 -27.26 -11.42 -13.50
#